data_AF-A0A9E4CZJ8-F1
#
_entry.id   AF-A0A9E4CZJ8-F1
#
_cell.length_a   1.000
_cell.length_b   1.000
_cell.length_c   1.000
_cell.angle_alpha   90.00
_cell.angle_beta   90.00
_cell.angle_gamma   90.00
#
_symmetry.space_group_name_H-M   'P 1'
#
loop_
_entity.id
_entity.type
_entity.pdbx_description
1 polymer ?
#
loop_
_entity_poly.entity_id
_entity_poly.type
_entity_poly.pdbx_seq_one_letter_code
_entity_poly.pdbx_strand_id
1 'polypeptide(L)'
;MLFNWMDDAADEIGMLRRTLAGSLVFLGVVALNLGAVGWWFDREVADADRISELATAVSRSPEFQQAVASELTDTFVEAAGEGGAGPLDNTDAAAIADAAAAAMEDSQVLAIVRTAFVDLYQAATEFRLDEISLDIAPIRDALVRGLTPVDPQLAAQIERTQIADDEVTVATDELPDLRSLTDRLHLAWMLQLGFGAAAVGLALAIHPRRFVLVRRVGVLMALGAGLQIGLTMGLSAILERFGPDDRLFVGVSIAADLLMESLRIQAYVQLALAAVVAAGGHILLWTRRLVPRMVPRLA
;
A
#
# COMPACT_ATOMS: atom_id res chain seq x y z
N MET A 1 56.06 -30.62 -13.61
CA MET A 1 54.96 -31.00 -12.69
C MET A 1 54.55 -29.86 -11.77
N LEU A 2 55.46 -29.18 -11.05
CA LEU A 2 55.11 -28.04 -10.16
C LEU A 2 54.41 -26.85 -10.86
N PHE A 3 54.77 -26.52 -12.10
CA PHE A 3 54.13 -25.42 -12.86
C PHE A 3 52.65 -25.69 -13.19
N ASN A 4 52.28 -26.94 -13.50
CA ASN A 4 50.89 -27.29 -13.86
C ASN A 4 49.95 -27.11 -12.66
N TRP A 5 50.43 -27.43 -11.45
CA TRP A 5 49.65 -27.29 -10.21
C TRP A 5 49.36 -25.83 -9.84
N MET A 6 50.27 -24.90 -10.16
CA MET A 6 50.07 -23.47 -9.88
C MET A 6 49.03 -22.85 -10.82
N ASP A 7 49.00 -23.26 -12.08
CA ASP A 7 48.00 -22.80 -13.06
C ASP A 7 46.60 -23.32 -12.69
N ASP A 8 46.49 -24.60 -12.31
CA ASP A 8 45.23 -25.19 -11.85
C ASP A 8 44.67 -24.47 -10.60
N ALA A 9 45.53 -24.18 -9.61
CA ALA A 9 45.12 -23.46 -8.40
C ALA A 9 44.67 -22.01 -8.68
N ALA A 10 45.31 -21.32 -9.63
CA ALA A 10 44.94 -19.96 -10.02
C ALA A 10 43.56 -19.92 -10.71
N ASP A 11 43.26 -20.91 -11.55
CA ASP A 11 41.97 -21.03 -12.22
C ASP A 11 40.84 -21.38 -11.25
N GLU A 12 41.07 -22.26 -10.27
CA GLU A 12 40.11 -22.56 -9.21
C GLU A 12 39.76 -21.31 -8.38
N ILE A 13 40.77 -20.55 -7.93
CA ILE A 13 40.57 -19.30 -7.19
C ILE A 13 39.81 -18.28 -8.05
N GLY A 14 40.13 -18.20 -9.34
CA GLY A 14 39.46 -17.33 -10.30
C GLY A 14 37.98 -17.69 -10.48
N MET A 15 37.65 -18.97 -10.55
CA MET A 15 36.29 -19.46 -10.67
C MET A 15 35.49 -19.19 -9.39
N LEU A 16 36.05 -19.51 -8.22
CA LEU A 16 35.42 -19.26 -6.92
C LEU A 16 35.05 -17.78 -6.73
N ARG A 17 35.98 -16.86 -7.04
CA ARG A 17 35.74 -15.41 -6.95
C ARG A 17 34.60 -14.95 -7.86
N ARG A 18 34.49 -15.49 -9.08
CA ARG A 18 33.42 -15.15 -10.03
C ARG A 18 32.07 -15.65 -9.53
N THR A 19 32.01 -16.89 -9.03
CA THR A 19 30.78 -17.48 -8.48
C THR A 19 30.33 -16.71 -7.26
N LEU A 20 31.22 -16.46 -6.30
CA LEU A 20 30.92 -15.70 -5.08
C LEU A 20 30.42 -14.28 -5.40
N ALA A 21 31.10 -13.55 -6.29
CA ALA A 21 30.67 -12.22 -6.69
C ALA A 21 29.30 -12.24 -7.39
N GLY A 22 29.02 -13.27 -8.21
CA GLY A 22 27.72 -13.47 -8.82
C GLY A 22 26.61 -13.67 -7.79
N SER A 23 26.83 -14.55 -6.82
CA SER A 23 25.89 -14.81 -5.72
C SER A 23 25.67 -13.58 -4.84
N LEU A 24 26.73 -12.85 -4.50
CA LEU A 24 26.64 -11.59 -3.74
C LEU A 24 25.82 -10.53 -4.48
N VAL A 25 26.01 -10.39 -5.80
CA VAL A 25 25.17 -9.47 -6.60
C VAL A 25 23.71 -9.92 -6.59
N PHE A 26 23.45 -11.21 -6.79
CA PHE A 26 22.09 -11.72 -6.81
C PHE A 26 21.39 -11.49 -5.47
N LEU A 27 21.99 -11.95 -4.36
CA LEU A 27 21.46 -11.75 -3.01
C LEU A 27 21.33 -10.27 -2.66
N GLY A 28 22.32 -9.46 -3.04
CA GLY A 28 22.30 -8.03 -2.78
C GLY A 28 21.16 -7.31 -3.51
N VAL A 29 20.91 -7.63 -4.78
CA VAL A 29 19.78 -7.05 -5.53
C VAL A 29 18.44 -7.54 -5.01
N VAL A 30 18.32 -8.81 -4.64
CA VAL A 30 17.10 -9.33 -3.99
C VAL A 30 16.83 -8.57 -2.70
N ALA A 31 17.85 -8.39 -1.85
CA ALA A 31 17.72 -7.64 -0.61
C ALA A 31 17.37 -6.16 -0.87
N LEU A 32 17.97 -5.51 -1.86
CA LEU A 32 17.60 -4.13 -2.24
C LEU A 32 16.13 -4.02 -2.66
N ASN A 33 15.62 -5.00 -3.40
CA ASN A 33 14.21 -5.01 -3.83
C ASN A 33 13.26 -5.21 -2.65
N LEU A 34 13.56 -6.16 -1.77
CA LEU A 34 12.75 -6.39 -0.56
C LEU A 34 12.80 -5.16 0.35
N GLY A 35 13.99 -4.58 0.54
CA GLY A 35 14.16 -3.36 1.31
C GLY A 35 13.44 -2.16 0.71
N ALA A 36 13.37 -2.05 -0.62
CA ALA A 36 12.60 -0.99 -1.28
C ALA A 36 11.08 -1.16 -1.06
N VAL A 37 10.56 -2.39 -1.09
CA VAL A 37 9.14 -2.67 -0.78
C VAL A 37 8.84 -2.43 0.70
N GLY A 38 9.74 -2.84 1.59
CA GLY A 38 9.59 -2.58 3.02
C GLY A 38 9.64 -1.09 3.36
N TRP A 39 10.54 -0.34 2.72
CA TRP A 39 10.59 1.11 2.81
C TRP A 39 9.33 1.79 2.26
N TRP A 40 8.80 1.30 1.14
CA TRP A 40 7.52 1.76 0.60
C TRP A 40 6.38 1.56 1.59
N PHE A 41 6.28 0.36 2.16
CA PHE A 41 5.24 0.04 3.13
C PHE A 41 5.36 0.92 4.37
N ASP A 42 6.59 1.10 4.89
CA ASP A 42 6.85 1.98 6.04
C ASP A 42 6.34 3.41 5.80
N ARG A 43 6.57 3.93 4.58
CA ARG A 43 6.19 5.29 4.20
C ARG A 43 4.72 5.45 3.82
N GLU A 44 4.13 4.47 3.15
CA GLU A 44 2.80 4.63 2.54
C GLU A 44 1.69 3.92 3.31
N VAL A 45 2.04 2.85 4.02
CA VAL A 45 1.10 2.01 4.76
C VAL A 45 1.25 2.15 6.26
N ALA A 46 2.45 2.37 6.80
CA ALA A 46 2.70 2.50 8.24
C ALA A 46 2.70 3.95 8.76
N ASP A 47 2.65 4.94 7.86
CA ASP A 47 2.68 6.36 8.20
C ASP A 47 1.26 6.89 8.46
N ALA A 48 1.00 7.33 9.69
CA ALA A 48 -0.30 7.84 10.12
C ALA A 48 -0.75 9.10 9.35
N ASP A 49 0.18 9.99 8.99
CA ASP A 49 -0.15 11.19 8.22
C ASP A 49 -0.62 10.78 6.82
N ARG A 50 0.09 9.82 6.22
CA ARG A 50 -0.24 9.30 4.89
C ARG A 50 -1.57 8.57 4.88
N ILE A 51 -1.87 7.82 5.93
CA ILE A 51 -3.18 7.16 6.07
C ILE A 51 -4.28 8.18 6.30
N SER A 52 -4.03 9.27 7.03
CA SER A 52 -5.01 10.34 7.13
C SER A 52 -5.28 11.03 5.78
N GLU A 53 -4.28 11.19 4.92
CA GLU A 53 -4.47 11.69 3.55
C GLU A 53 -5.29 10.70 2.71
N LEU A 54 -4.99 9.41 2.83
CA LEU A 54 -5.71 8.33 2.15
C LEU A 54 -7.19 8.31 2.59
N ALA A 55 -7.45 8.37 3.89
CA ALA A 55 -8.79 8.46 4.46
C ALA A 55 -9.55 9.67 3.90
N THR A 56 -8.88 10.81 3.77
CA THR A 56 -9.47 12.02 3.18
C THR A 56 -9.79 11.84 1.69
N ALA A 57 -8.93 11.14 0.95
CA ALA A 57 -9.17 10.85 -0.46
C ALA A 57 -10.35 9.89 -0.65
N VAL A 58 -10.40 8.82 0.15
CA VAL A 58 -11.48 7.83 0.16
C VAL A 58 -12.80 8.48 0.57
N SER A 59 -12.83 9.28 1.63
CA SER A 59 -14.06 9.93 2.11
C SER A 59 -14.65 10.93 1.11
N ARG A 60 -13.86 11.40 0.14
CA ARG A 60 -14.28 12.30 -0.94
C ARG A 60 -14.64 11.58 -2.23
N SER A 61 -14.46 10.26 -2.31
CA SER A 61 -14.88 9.49 -3.47
C SER A 61 -16.42 9.42 -3.51
N PRO A 62 -17.05 9.77 -4.66
CA PRO A 62 -18.49 9.60 -4.83
C PRO A 62 -18.95 8.16 -4.61
N GLU A 63 -18.15 7.17 -5.03
CA GLU A 63 -18.44 5.75 -4.88
C GLU A 63 -18.48 5.35 -3.40
N PHE A 64 -17.51 5.80 -2.61
CA PHE A 64 -17.50 5.56 -1.17
C PHE A 64 -18.65 6.27 -0.46
N GLN A 65 -18.92 7.53 -0.80
CA GLN A 65 -20.04 8.28 -0.23
C GLN A 65 -21.38 7.61 -0.53
N GLN A 66 -21.57 7.10 -1.76
CA GLN A 66 -22.75 6.34 -2.13
C GLN A 66 -22.86 5.02 -1.36
N ALA A 67 -21.76 4.30 -1.17
CA ALA A 67 -21.74 3.07 -0.39
C ALA A 67 -22.13 3.32 1.08
N VAL A 68 -21.55 4.34 1.71
CA VAL A 68 -21.87 4.75 3.08
C VAL A 68 -23.32 5.23 3.18
N ALA A 69 -23.80 6.06 2.26
CA ALA A 69 -25.19 6.52 2.25
C ALA A 69 -26.16 5.34 2.11
N SER A 70 -25.84 4.35 1.27
CA SER A 70 -26.64 3.14 1.10
C SER A 70 -26.65 2.28 2.37
N GLU A 71 -25.52 2.16 3.06
CA GLU A 71 -25.42 1.42 4.32
C GLU A 71 -26.18 2.12 5.46
N LEU A 72 -26.05 3.45 5.55
CA LEU A 72 -26.84 4.26 6.48
C LEU A 72 -28.34 4.08 6.20
N THR A 73 -28.74 4.10 4.93
CA THR A 73 -30.14 3.88 4.54
C THR A 73 -30.66 2.56 5.05
N ASP A 74 -29.96 1.46 4.77
CA ASP A 74 -30.38 0.13 5.19
C ASP A 74 -30.45 0.02 6.73
N THR A 75 -29.44 0.56 7.43
CA THR A 75 -29.40 0.59 8.90
C THR A 75 -30.60 1.35 9.49
N PHE A 76 -30.93 2.53 8.95
CA PHE A 76 -32.05 3.33 9.43
C PHE A 76 -33.40 2.71 9.07
N VAL A 77 -33.52 2.09 7.89
CA VAL A 77 -34.73 1.37 7.47
C VAL A 77 -34.98 0.17 8.39
N GLU A 78 -33.94 -0.59 8.71
CA GLU A 78 -34.01 -1.72 9.64
C GLU A 78 -34.40 -1.26 11.05
N ALA A 79 -33.69 -0.26 11.60
CA ALA A 79 -33.97 0.28 12.93
C ALA A 79 -35.40 0.86 13.06
N ALA A 80 -35.90 1.53 12.01
CA ALA A 80 -37.26 2.04 11.98
C ALA A 80 -38.31 0.91 11.94
N GLY A 81 -38.03 -0.17 11.21
CA GLY A 81 -38.88 -1.35 11.16
C GLY A 81 -38.98 -2.09 12.50
N GLU A 82 -37.85 -2.24 13.21
CA GLU A 82 -37.79 -2.88 14.52
C GLU A 82 -38.45 -2.04 15.64
N GLY A 83 -38.40 -0.71 15.52
CA GLY A 83 -38.98 0.24 16.48
C GLY A 83 -40.52 0.26 16.57
N GLY A 84 -41.22 -0.67 15.92
CA GLY A 84 -42.68 -0.82 16.03
C GLY A 84 -43.50 0.08 15.11
N ALA A 85 -42.86 0.72 14.12
CA ALA A 85 -43.48 1.61 13.14
C ALA A 85 -44.43 0.90 12.15
N GLY A 86 -44.28 -0.43 12.02
CA GLY A 86 -44.78 -1.16 10.85
C GLY A 86 -43.75 -1.14 9.71
N PRO A 87 -43.98 -1.94 8.65
CA PRO A 87 -43.09 -1.94 7.49
C PRO A 87 -43.08 -0.55 6.84
N LEU A 88 -41.89 0.03 6.70
CA LEU A 88 -41.68 1.25 5.91
C LEU A 88 -42.12 1.01 4.47
N ASP A 89 -42.70 2.04 3.85
CA ASP A 89 -43.03 1.96 2.44
C ASP A 89 -41.81 2.28 1.55
N ASN A 90 -41.92 2.04 0.24
CA ASN A 90 -40.82 2.31 -0.69
C ASN A 90 -40.49 3.81 -0.83
N THR A 91 -41.42 4.70 -0.46
CA THR A 91 -41.23 6.16 -0.49
C THR A 91 -40.41 6.63 0.71
N ASP A 92 -40.63 6.03 1.88
CA ASP A 92 -39.83 6.28 3.08
C ASP A 92 -38.36 5.89 2.85
N ALA A 93 -38.11 4.72 2.27
CA ALA A 93 -36.76 4.25 1.98
C ALA A 93 -36.01 5.17 1.00
N ALA A 94 -36.70 5.70 -0.02
CA ALA A 94 -36.11 6.66 -0.95
C ALA A 94 -35.79 8.00 -0.28
N ALA A 95 -36.67 8.49 0.60
CA ALA A 95 -36.43 9.71 1.37
C ALA A 95 -35.23 9.58 2.30
N ILE A 96 -35.07 8.41 2.97
CA ILE A 96 -33.89 8.12 3.79
C ILE A 96 -32.63 8.08 2.93
N ALA A 97 -32.68 7.46 1.75
CA ALA A 97 -31.54 7.42 0.83
C ALA A 97 -31.10 8.82 0.37
N ASP A 98 -32.04 9.67 -0.03
CA ASP A 98 -31.75 11.05 -0.44
C ASP A 98 -31.15 11.87 0.72
N ALA A 99 -31.69 11.70 1.93
CA ALA A 99 -31.18 12.37 3.12
C ALA A 99 -29.80 11.85 3.55
N ALA A 100 -29.54 10.55 3.43
CA ALA A 100 -28.24 9.95 3.71
C ALA A 100 -27.18 10.44 2.70
N ALA A 101 -27.55 10.55 1.42
CA ALA A 101 -26.69 11.15 0.41
C ALA A 101 -26.36 12.62 0.73
N ALA A 102 -27.38 13.41 1.11
CA ALA A 102 -27.17 14.80 1.53
C ALA A 102 -26.32 14.93 2.81
N ALA A 103 -26.46 14.00 3.77
CA ALA A 103 -25.64 13.97 4.98
C ALA A 103 -24.15 13.75 4.66
N MET A 104 -23.83 12.97 3.63
CA MET A 104 -22.44 12.77 3.16
C MET A 104 -21.83 14.01 2.51
N GLU A 105 -22.62 15.02 2.17
CA GLU A 105 -22.14 16.35 1.74
C GLU A 105 -21.79 17.26 2.93
N ASP A 106 -22.23 16.91 4.16
CA ASP A 106 -21.91 17.69 5.36
C ASP A 106 -20.45 17.50 5.77
N SER A 107 -19.71 18.61 5.82
CA SER A 107 -18.29 18.63 6.22
C SER A 107 -18.03 18.04 7.61
N GLN A 108 -18.99 18.12 8.54
CA GLN A 108 -18.87 17.53 9.88
C GLN A 108 -18.96 16.01 9.82
N VAL A 109 -19.89 15.46 9.04
CA VAL A 109 -20.03 14.02 8.80
C VAL A 109 -18.76 13.46 8.17
N LEU A 110 -18.24 14.12 7.13
CA LEU A 110 -16.98 13.72 6.50
C LEU A 110 -15.78 13.76 7.46
N ALA A 111 -15.75 14.72 8.40
CA ALA A 111 -14.71 14.79 9.41
C ALA A 111 -14.78 13.61 10.40
N ILE A 112 -15.98 13.20 10.79
CA ILE A 112 -16.20 12.05 11.69
C ILE A 112 -15.80 10.76 10.99
N VAL A 113 -16.24 10.54 9.75
CA VAL A 113 -15.87 9.37 8.95
C VAL A 113 -14.36 9.27 8.77
N ARG A 114 -13.69 10.41 8.49
CA ARG A 114 -12.23 10.46 8.41
C ARG A 114 -11.58 10.10 9.75
N THR A 115 -12.09 10.64 10.86
CA THR A 115 -11.55 10.39 12.21
C THR A 115 -11.70 8.91 12.56
N ALA A 116 -12.88 8.32 12.32
CA ALA A 116 -13.13 6.90 12.52
C ALA A 116 -12.13 6.03 11.76
N PHE A 117 -11.86 6.36 10.49
CA PHE A 117 -10.92 5.62 9.67
C PHE A 117 -9.49 5.70 10.21
N VAL A 118 -9.05 6.89 10.62
CA VAL A 118 -7.72 7.11 11.19
C VAL A 118 -7.57 6.40 12.53
N ASP A 119 -8.57 6.50 13.40
CA ASP A 119 -8.57 5.87 14.73
C ASP A 119 -8.61 4.34 14.61
N LEU A 120 -9.41 3.79 13.69
CA LEU A 120 -9.42 2.35 13.39
C LEU A 120 -8.07 1.86 12.88
N TYR A 121 -7.45 2.62 11.99
CA TYR A 121 -6.11 2.29 11.50
C TYR A 121 -5.06 2.37 12.62
N GLN A 122 -5.10 3.42 13.45
CA GLN A 122 -4.16 3.58 14.57
C GLN A 122 -4.37 2.50 15.63
N ALA A 123 -5.61 2.08 15.88
CA ALA A 123 -5.89 0.94 16.76
C ALA A 123 -5.26 -0.33 16.21
N ALA A 124 -5.43 -0.61 14.91
CA ALA A 124 -4.87 -1.80 14.26
C ALA A 124 -3.33 -1.82 14.22
N THR A 125 -2.67 -0.64 14.21
CA THR A 125 -1.22 -0.53 13.98
C THR A 125 -0.41 -0.10 15.21
N GLU A 126 -0.95 0.73 16.10
CA GLU A 126 -0.21 1.34 17.22
C GLU A 126 -0.70 0.93 18.62
N PHE A 127 -1.84 0.22 18.75
CA PHE A 127 -2.40 -0.23 20.04
C PHE A 127 -2.58 0.92 21.05
N ARG A 128 -3.05 2.10 20.58
CA ARG A 128 -3.25 3.28 21.44
C ARG A 128 -4.65 3.42 22.00
N LEU A 129 -5.61 2.68 21.49
CA LEU A 129 -7.01 2.75 21.87
C LEU A 129 -7.44 1.34 22.23
N ASP A 130 -7.84 1.10 23.48
CA ASP A 130 -8.49 -0.15 23.87
C ASP A 130 -9.90 -0.22 23.26
N GLU A 131 -10.49 0.94 22.98
CA GLU A 131 -11.84 1.14 22.49
C GLU A 131 -11.88 2.36 21.57
N ILE A 132 -12.47 2.20 20.38
CA ILE A 132 -12.75 3.33 19.49
C ILE A 132 -14.21 3.71 19.72
N SER A 133 -14.41 4.90 20.26
CA SER A 133 -15.73 5.49 20.43
C SER A 133 -15.97 6.47 19.27
N LEU A 134 -17.05 6.23 18.54
CA LEU A 134 -17.50 7.12 17.47
C LEU A 134 -18.81 7.80 17.86
N ASP A 135 -18.76 9.12 18.03
CA ASP A 135 -19.96 9.94 18.19
C ASP A 135 -20.72 10.02 16.86
N ILE A 136 -21.87 9.33 16.81
CA ILE A 136 -22.74 9.27 15.64
C ILE A 136 -23.82 10.37 15.65
N ALA A 137 -23.92 11.17 16.72
CA ALA A 137 -24.93 12.21 16.84
C ALA A 137 -24.91 13.20 15.65
N PRO A 138 -23.74 13.66 15.14
CA PRO A 138 -23.74 14.59 14.01
C PRO A 138 -24.20 13.95 12.70
N ILE A 139 -24.04 12.63 12.54
CA ILE A 139 -24.56 11.87 11.40
C ILE A 139 -26.09 11.81 11.47
N ARG A 140 -26.63 11.50 12.66
CA ARG A 140 -28.08 11.54 12.92
C ARG A 140 -28.65 12.93 12.66
N ASP A 141 -28.01 13.97 13.18
CA ASP A 141 -28.47 15.36 13.03
C ASP A 141 -28.49 15.80 11.57
N ALA A 142 -27.48 15.40 10.79
CA ALA A 142 -27.44 15.67 9.35
C ALA A 142 -28.57 14.93 8.61
N LEU A 143 -28.82 13.66 8.96
CA LEU A 143 -29.89 12.87 8.38
C LEU A 143 -31.28 13.44 8.71
N VAL A 144 -31.56 13.74 9.98
CA VAL A 144 -32.83 14.35 10.43
C VAL A 144 -33.06 15.68 9.73
N ARG A 145 -32.02 16.51 9.60
CA ARG A 145 -32.09 17.79 8.88
C ARG A 145 -32.41 17.59 7.40
N GLY A 146 -31.85 16.57 6.75
CA GLY A 146 -32.14 16.19 5.37
C GLY A 146 -33.56 15.65 5.18
N LEU A 147 -34.07 14.88 6.15
CA LEU A 147 -35.41 14.29 6.11
C LEU A 147 -36.54 15.26 6.44
N THR A 148 -36.32 16.21 7.35
CA THR A 148 -37.33 17.17 7.82
C THR A 148 -38.14 17.85 6.68
N PRO A 149 -37.54 18.34 5.58
CA PRO A 149 -38.31 18.95 4.49
C PRO A 149 -39.07 17.95 3.62
N VAL A 150 -38.71 16.66 3.62
CA VAL A 150 -39.31 15.60 2.78
C VAL A 150 -40.41 14.87 3.54
N ASP A 151 -40.08 14.40 4.75
CA ASP A 151 -41.01 13.72 5.66
C ASP A 151 -40.73 14.12 7.13
N PRO A 152 -41.48 15.10 7.67
CA PRO A 152 -41.35 15.52 9.05
C PRO A 152 -41.74 14.45 10.08
N GLN A 153 -42.62 13.50 9.72
CA GLN A 153 -43.05 12.46 10.65
C GLN A 153 -41.95 11.42 10.82
N LEU A 154 -41.34 11.01 9.71
CA LEU A 154 -40.19 10.10 9.70
C LEU A 154 -38.97 10.71 10.38
N ALA A 155 -38.68 12.00 10.13
CA ALA A 155 -37.61 12.72 10.82
C ALA A 155 -37.82 12.72 12.35
N ALA A 156 -39.04 13.07 12.81
CA ALA A 156 -39.39 13.05 14.24
C ALA A 156 -39.42 11.64 14.84
N GLN A 157 -39.53 10.61 14.00
CA GLN A 157 -39.45 9.22 14.43
C GLN A 157 -38.01 8.78 14.64
N ILE A 158 -37.11 9.07 13.68
CA ILE A 158 -35.68 8.80 13.81
C ILE A 158 -35.09 9.55 15.01
N GLU A 159 -35.53 10.79 15.26
CA GLU A 159 -35.13 11.55 16.45
C GLU A 159 -35.57 10.88 17.77
N ARG A 160 -36.71 10.19 17.76
CA ARG A 160 -37.24 9.45 18.91
C ARG A 160 -36.64 8.06 19.06
N THR A 161 -36.17 7.46 17.98
CA THR A 161 -35.40 6.22 18.01
C THR A 161 -34.04 6.55 18.63
N GLN A 162 -33.97 6.45 19.97
CA GLN A 162 -32.69 6.38 20.66
C GLN A 162 -31.97 5.13 20.16
N ILE A 163 -31.09 5.30 19.18
CA ILE A 163 -29.96 4.39 18.99
C ILE A 163 -29.26 4.42 20.35
N ALA A 164 -29.26 3.27 21.04
CA ALA A 164 -29.23 3.19 22.50
C ALA A 164 -28.02 3.87 23.16
N ASP A 165 -26.96 4.14 22.38
CA ASP A 165 -25.87 5.04 22.73
C ASP A 165 -25.53 5.85 21.46
N ASP A 166 -25.39 7.17 21.59
CA ASP A 166 -24.87 8.06 20.51
C ASP A 166 -23.38 7.80 20.21
N GLU A 167 -22.83 6.75 20.82
CA GLU A 167 -21.44 6.36 20.86
C GLU A 167 -21.36 4.90 20.39
N VAL A 168 -20.80 4.67 19.20
CA VAL A 168 -20.52 3.32 18.73
C VAL A 168 -19.12 2.95 19.19
N THR A 169 -19.04 1.98 20.09
CA THR A 169 -17.78 1.45 20.62
C THR A 169 -17.35 0.22 19.83
N VAL A 170 -16.21 0.31 19.15
CA VAL A 170 -15.59 -0.84 18.48
C VAL A 170 -14.46 -1.36 19.37
N ALA A 171 -14.60 -2.60 19.83
CA ALA A 171 -13.58 -3.28 20.60
C ALA A 171 -12.38 -3.60 19.70
N THR A 172 -11.18 -3.24 20.16
CA THR A 172 -9.95 -3.35 19.35
C THR A 172 -9.30 -4.72 19.41
N ASP A 173 -9.75 -5.59 20.31
CA ASP A 173 -9.26 -6.97 20.48
C ASP A 173 -9.66 -7.90 19.32
N GLU A 174 -10.65 -7.53 18.52
CA GLU A 174 -11.03 -8.23 17.29
C GLU A 174 -10.15 -7.85 16.09
N LEU A 175 -9.37 -6.78 16.18
CA LEU A 175 -8.50 -6.32 15.09
C LEU A 175 -7.20 -7.14 15.04
N PRO A 176 -6.72 -7.51 13.85
CA PRO A 176 -5.44 -8.21 13.72
C PRO A 176 -4.29 -7.30 14.21
N ASP A 177 -3.43 -7.84 15.10
CA ASP A 177 -2.24 -7.13 15.59
C ASP A 177 -1.21 -6.93 14.46
N LEU A 178 -1.19 -5.74 13.86
CA LEU A 178 -0.23 -5.36 12.83
C LEU A 178 1.05 -4.76 13.39
N ARG A 179 1.12 -4.45 14.69
CA ARG A 179 2.28 -3.80 15.29
C ARG A 179 3.53 -4.67 15.19
N SER A 180 3.38 -5.94 15.56
CA SER A 180 4.50 -6.88 15.48
C SER A 180 5.01 -7.03 14.04
N LEU A 181 4.13 -6.84 13.05
CA LEU A 181 4.47 -6.86 11.65
C LEU A 181 5.18 -5.58 11.24
N THR A 182 4.67 -4.38 11.59
CA THR A 182 5.28 -3.08 11.26
C THR A 182 6.66 -2.94 11.90
N ASP A 183 6.81 -3.23 13.20
CA ASP A 183 8.11 -3.16 13.90
C ASP A 183 9.16 -4.09 13.26
N ARG A 184 8.77 -5.33 12.94
CA ARG A 184 9.65 -6.30 12.27
C ARG A 184 9.98 -5.87 10.86
N LEU A 185 9.01 -5.33 10.13
CA LEU A 185 9.20 -4.86 8.77
C LEU A 185 10.13 -3.65 8.74
N HIS A 186 9.98 -2.72 9.69
CA HIS A 186 10.82 -1.53 9.81
C HIS A 186 12.30 -1.90 9.93
N LEU A 187 12.62 -2.76 10.90
CA LEU A 187 13.98 -3.26 11.08
C LEU A 187 14.45 -4.08 9.86
N ALA A 188 13.58 -4.93 9.32
CA ALA A 188 13.93 -5.81 8.21
C ALA A 188 14.30 -5.01 6.95
N TRP A 189 13.55 -3.96 6.59
CA TRP A 189 13.82 -3.21 5.36
C TRP A 189 15.14 -2.44 5.46
N MET A 190 15.44 -1.86 6.61
CA MET A 190 16.73 -1.18 6.84
C MET A 190 17.91 -2.15 6.71
N LEU A 191 17.80 -3.33 7.32
CA LEU A 191 18.82 -4.38 7.23
C LEU A 191 18.98 -4.90 5.80
N GLN A 192 17.88 -5.09 5.07
CA GLN A 192 17.89 -5.55 3.69
C GLN A 192 18.53 -4.52 2.75
N LEU A 193 18.23 -3.24 2.91
CA LEU A 193 18.88 -2.18 2.13
C LEU A 193 20.37 -2.09 2.44
N GLY A 194 20.74 -2.10 3.73
CA GLY A 194 22.13 -2.06 4.17
C GLY A 194 22.95 -3.24 3.66
N PHE A 195 22.43 -4.47 3.87
CA PHE A 195 23.04 -5.69 3.36
C PHE A 195 23.12 -5.69 1.83
N GLY A 196 22.04 -5.27 1.16
CA GLY A 196 21.97 -5.20 -0.29
C GLY A 196 23.03 -4.29 -0.89
N ALA A 197 23.15 -3.08 -0.36
CA ALA A 197 24.17 -2.11 -0.76
C ALA A 197 25.59 -2.63 -0.48
N ALA A 198 25.83 -3.21 0.69
CA ALA A 198 27.12 -3.77 1.07
C ALA A 198 27.53 -4.94 0.17
N ALA A 199 26.63 -5.89 -0.09
CA ALA A 199 26.89 -7.06 -0.93
C ALA A 199 27.19 -6.68 -2.38
N VAL A 200 26.40 -5.75 -2.96
CA VAL A 200 26.65 -5.23 -4.31
C VAL A 200 27.98 -4.47 -4.37
N GLY A 201 28.25 -3.60 -3.39
CA GLY A 201 29.51 -2.86 -3.30
C GLY A 201 30.73 -3.79 -3.20
N LEU A 202 30.67 -4.79 -2.33
CA LEU A 202 31.73 -5.79 -2.15
C LEU A 202 31.96 -6.61 -3.42
N ALA A 203 30.88 -7.06 -4.08
CA ALA A 203 30.99 -7.80 -5.33
C ALA A 203 31.63 -6.96 -6.44
N LEU A 204 31.30 -5.66 -6.52
CA LEU A 204 31.92 -4.73 -7.47
C LEU A 204 33.40 -4.47 -7.15
N ALA A 205 33.78 -4.45 -5.87
CA ALA A 205 35.16 -4.26 -5.44
C ALA A 205 36.06 -5.46 -5.75
N ILE A 206 35.55 -6.69 -5.60
CA ILE A 206 36.34 -7.92 -5.77
C ILE A 206 36.40 -8.35 -7.24
N HIS A 207 35.39 -8.02 -8.06
CA HIS A 207 35.27 -8.60 -9.39
C HIS A 207 36.11 -7.87 -10.46
N PRO A 208 37.01 -8.58 -11.19
CA PRO A 208 37.92 -7.98 -12.17
C PRO A 208 37.20 -7.39 -13.40
N ARG A 209 35.95 -7.79 -13.64
CA ARG A 209 35.08 -7.24 -14.68
C ARG A 209 33.88 -6.52 -14.08
N ARG A 210 34.13 -5.56 -13.18
CA ARG A 210 33.09 -4.77 -12.49
C ARG A 210 31.97 -4.27 -13.39
N PHE A 211 32.27 -3.83 -14.62
CA PHE A 211 31.27 -3.35 -15.57
C PHE A 211 30.24 -4.40 -16.03
N VAL A 212 30.64 -5.68 -16.11
CA VAL A 212 29.70 -6.77 -16.41
C VAL A 212 28.73 -6.96 -15.24
N LEU A 213 29.22 -6.86 -14.00
CA LEU A 213 28.37 -6.95 -12.82
C LEU A 213 27.42 -5.76 -12.70
N VAL A 214 27.88 -4.53 -12.97
CA VAL A 214 27.00 -3.33 -12.99
C VAL A 214 25.82 -3.55 -13.94
N ARG A 215 26.08 -4.06 -15.16
CA ARG A 215 24.99 -4.39 -16.09
C ARG A 215 24.03 -5.44 -15.52
N ARG A 216 24.54 -6.49 -14.86
CA ARG A 216 23.70 -7.54 -14.24
C ARG A 216 22.87 -7.00 -13.09
N VAL A 217 23.43 -6.11 -12.26
CA VAL A 217 22.71 -5.42 -11.18
C VAL A 217 21.52 -4.68 -11.78
N GLY A 218 21.74 -3.86 -12.82
CA GLY A 218 20.65 -3.16 -13.50
C GLY A 218 19.57 -4.10 -14.04
N VAL A 219 19.94 -5.19 -14.72
CA VAL A 219 18.96 -6.18 -15.22
C VAL A 219 18.17 -6.83 -14.09
N LEU A 220 18.82 -7.25 -13.00
CA LEU A 220 18.15 -7.88 -11.86
C LEU A 220 17.21 -6.89 -11.14
N MET A 221 17.62 -5.62 -11.01
CA MET A 221 16.76 -4.57 -10.46
C MET A 221 15.53 -4.32 -11.32
N ALA A 222 15.68 -4.36 -12.66
CA ALA A 222 14.57 -4.23 -13.59
C ALA A 222 13.59 -5.42 -13.49
N LEU A 223 14.10 -6.64 -13.29
CA LEU A 223 13.25 -7.81 -13.04
C LEU A 223 12.46 -7.67 -11.75
N GLY A 224 13.09 -7.20 -10.67
CA GLY A 224 12.40 -6.95 -9.41
C GLY A 224 11.34 -5.85 -9.51
N ALA A 225 11.61 -4.76 -10.23
CA ALA A 225 10.61 -3.74 -10.54
C ALA A 225 9.44 -4.31 -11.37
N GLY A 226 9.74 -5.16 -12.36
CA GLY A 226 8.73 -5.86 -13.13
C GLY A 226 7.84 -6.77 -12.28
N LEU A 227 8.41 -7.44 -11.28
CA LEU A 227 7.64 -8.25 -10.33
C LEU A 227 6.73 -7.39 -9.45
N GLN A 228 7.20 -6.23 -8.97
CA GLN A 228 6.36 -5.29 -8.22
C GLN A 228 5.18 -4.79 -9.07
N ILE A 229 5.40 -4.43 -10.33
CA ILE A 229 4.33 -4.07 -11.26
C ILE A 229 3.34 -5.23 -11.42
N GLY A 230 3.84 -6.45 -11.60
CA GLY A 230 3.00 -7.65 -11.69
C GLY A 230 2.15 -7.87 -10.43
N LEU A 231 2.69 -7.62 -9.24
CA LEU A 231 1.96 -7.69 -7.97
C LEU A 231 0.83 -6.66 -7.91
N THR A 232 1.07 -5.42 -8.35
CA THR A 232 0.00 -4.39 -8.37
C THR A 232 -1.17 -4.80 -9.26
N MET A 233 -0.90 -5.40 -10.42
CA MET A 233 -1.93 -5.92 -11.33
C MET A 233 -2.62 -7.19 -10.80
N GLY A 234 -1.88 -8.02 -10.05
CA GLY A 234 -2.42 -9.25 -9.47
C GLY A 234 -3.34 -8.99 -8.28
N LEU A 235 -2.99 -8.01 -7.43
CA LEU A 235 -3.80 -7.69 -6.26
C LEU A 235 -5.16 -7.11 -6.65
N SER A 236 -5.23 -6.22 -7.65
CA SER A 236 -6.51 -5.69 -8.13
C SER A 236 -7.45 -6.82 -8.58
N ALA A 237 -6.92 -7.79 -9.35
CA ALA A 237 -7.68 -8.97 -9.79
C ALA A 237 -8.11 -9.90 -8.63
N ILE A 238 -7.33 -9.93 -7.53
CA ILE A 238 -7.69 -10.69 -6.33
C ILE A 238 -8.79 -9.97 -5.56
N LEU A 239 -8.68 -8.65 -5.37
CA LEU A 239 -9.69 -7.83 -4.69
C LEU A 239 -11.04 -7.88 -5.42
N GLU A 240 -11.04 -7.80 -6.75
CA GLU A 240 -12.25 -7.98 -7.59
C GLU A 240 -12.96 -9.32 -7.33
N ARG A 241 -12.21 -10.37 -6.95
CA ARG A 241 -12.76 -11.70 -6.71
C ARG A 241 -13.36 -11.86 -5.31
N PHE A 242 -12.97 -11.02 -4.36
CA PHE A 242 -13.42 -11.10 -2.97
C PHE A 242 -14.62 -10.21 -2.65
N GLY A 243 -15.01 -9.25 -3.50
CA GLY A 243 -16.07 -8.31 -3.12
C GLY A 243 -16.85 -7.64 -4.25
N PRO A 244 -17.69 -8.37 -5.02
CA PRO A 244 -18.74 -7.72 -5.78
C PRO A 244 -19.93 -7.28 -4.91
N ASP A 245 -20.18 -7.94 -3.77
CA ASP A 245 -21.48 -7.80 -3.09
C ASP A 245 -21.44 -7.02 -1.76
N ASP A 246 -20.28 -6.87 -1.11
CA ASP A 246 -20.17 -6.13 0.17
C ASP A 246 -19.81 -4.67 -0.05
N ARG A 247 -20.75 -3.77 0.26
CA ARG A 247 -20.60 -2.31 0.13
C ARG A 247 -19.45 -1.75 0.98
N LEU A 248 -19.15 -2.41 2.10
CA LEU A 248 -18.01 -2.10 2.97
C LEU A 248 -16.66 -2.27 2.25
N PHE A 249 -16.61 -3.09 1.19
CA PHE A 249 -15.38 -3.32 0.43
C PHE A 249 -15.03 -2.16 -0.52
N VAL A 250 -15.96 -1.25 -0.81
CA VAL A 250 -15.73 -0.08 -1.70
C VAL A 250 -14.64 0.83 -1.14
N GLY A 251 -14.66 1.10 0.18
CA GLY A 251 -13.60 1.90 0.80
C GLY A 251 -12.22 1.22 0.73
N VAL A 252 -12.20 -0.10 0.91
CA VAL A 252 -10.98 -0.91 0.84
C VAL A 252 -10.42 -0.95 -0.58
N SER A 253 -11.26 -1.09 -1.60
CA SER A 253 -10.81 -1.12 -2.99
C SER A 253 -10.23 0.23 -3.42
N ILE A 254 -10.88 1.35 -3.07
CA ILE A 254 -10.36 2.69 -3.37
C ILE A 254 -9.03 2.93 -2.65
N ALA A 255 -8.94 2.57 -1.37
CA ALA A 255 -7.71 2.68 -0.60
C ALA A 255 -6.58 1.82 -1.21
N ALA A 256 -6.91 0.59 -1.60
CA ALA A 256 -5.97 -0.31 -2.26
C ALA A 256 -5.51 0.22 -3.61
N ASP A 257 -6.39 0.77 -4.44
CA ASP A 257 -6.03 1.35 -5.74
C ASP A 257 -5.07 2.53 -5.57
N LEU A 258 -5.33 3.41 -4.61
CA LEU A 258 -4.45 4.54 -4.31
C LEU A 258 -3.08 4.08 -3.79
N LEU A 259 -3.02 3.05 -2.95
CA LEU A 259 -1.76 2.46 -2.49
C LEU A 259 -1.01 1.77 -3.64
N MET A 260 -1.71 0.99 -4.46
CA MET A 260 -1.13 0.30 -5.62
C MET A 260 -0.60 1.30 -6.66
N GLU A 261 -1.25 2.46 -6.82
CA GLU A 261 -0.73 3.54 -7.65
C GLU A 261 0.63 4.03 -7.16
N SER A 262 0.76 4.28 -5.85
CA SER A 262 2.01 4.70 -5.23
C SER A 262 3.12 3.67 -5.42
N LEU A 263 2.81 2.38 -5.22
CA LEU A 263 3.75 1.28 -5.44
C LEU A 263 4.18 1.19 -6.92
N ARG A 264 3.25 1.43 -7.85
CA ARG A 264 3.51 1.43 -9.29
C ARG A 264 4.44 2.57 -9.70
N ILE A 265 4.24 3.77 -9.15
CA ILE A 265 5.15 4.92 -9.36
C ILE A 265 6.57 4.56 -8.87
N GLN A 266 6.68 3.98 -7.67
CA GLN A 266 7.97 3.53 -7.15
C GLN A 266 8.62 2.49 -8.08
N ALA A 267 7.87 1.50 -8.55
CA ALA A 267 8.38 0.46 -9.44
C ALA A 267 8.89 1.06 -10.77
N TYR A 268 8.21 2.08 -11.31
CA TYR A 268 8.69 2.80 -12.49
C TYR A 268 9.98 3.59 -12.23
N VAL A 269 10.09 4.26 -11.08
CA VAL A 269 11.33 4.94 -10.67
C VAL A 269 12.47 3.93 -10.54
N GLN A 270 12.22 2.78 -9.92
CA GLN A 270 13.18 1.70 -9.80
C GLN A 270 13.59 1.14 -11.17
N LEU A 271 12.65 0.97 -12.10
CA LEU A 271 12.90 0.52 -13.46
C LEU A 271 13.76 1.52 -14.24
N ALA A 272 13.48 2.82 -14.12
CA ALA A 272 14.28 3.87 -14.74
C ALA A 272 15.72 3.88 -14.20
N LEU A 273 15.89 3.77 -12.88
CA LEU A 273 17.21 3.65 -12.24
C LEU A 273 17.95 2.39 -12.73
N ALA A 274 17.25 1.26 -12.78
CA ALA A 274 17.79 -0.01 -13.28
C ALA A 274 18.26 0.10 -14.74
N ALA A 275 17.51 0.81 -15.59
CA ALA A 275 17.89 1.07 -16.98
C ALA A 275 19.14 1.94 -17.08
N VAL A 276 19.24 3.02 -16.28
CA VAL A 276 20.43 3.89 -16.20
C VAL A 276 21.67 3.09 -15.77
N VAL A 277 21.55 2.26 -14.73
CA VAL A 277 22.64 1.40 -14.25
C VAL A 277 23.06 0.39 -15.32
N ALA A 278 22.10 -0.25 -15.99
CA ALA A 278 22.37 -1.21 -17.06
C ALA A 278 23.06 -0.55 -18.27
N ALA A 279 22.57 0.61 -18.70
CA ALA A 279 23.13 1.40 -19.79
C ALA A 279 24.55 1.90 -19.45
N GLY A 280 24.77 2.43 -18.25
CA GLY A 280 26.10 2.84 -17.79
C GLY A 280 27.09 1.68 -17.80
N GLY A 281 26.67 0.51 -17.30
CA GLY A 281 27.46 -0.73 -17.39
C GLY A 281 27.78 -1.13 -18.83
N HIS A 282 26.83 -0.98 -19.76
CA HIS A 282 27.02 -1.28 -21.18
C HIS A 282 28.00 -0.31 -21.86
N ILE A 283 27.84 1.00 -21.63
CA ILE A 283 28.71 2.03 -22.20
C ILE A 283 30.15 1.81 -21.74
N LEU A 284 30.37 1.53 -20.45
CA LEU A 284 31.70 1.26 -19.90
C LEU A 284 32.33 -0.02 -20.48
N LEU A 285 31.53 -1.03 -20.81
CA LEU A 285 32.01 -2.21 -21.52
C LEU A 285 32.40 -1.88 -22.97
N TRP A 286 31.64 -1.01 -23.63
CA TRP A 286 31.89 -0.61 -25.01
C TRP A 286 33.15 0.25 -25.14
N THR A 287 33.33 1.26 -24.28
CA THR A 287 34.53 2.12 -24.29
C THR A 287 35.81 1.32 -24.08
N ARG A 288 35.81 0.33 -23.16
CA ARG A 288 36.96 -0.57 -22.94
C ARG A 288 37.31 -1.43 -24.17
N ARG A 289 36.35 -1.75 -25.03
CA ARG A 289 36.61 -2.51 -26.27
C ARG A 289 37.23 -1.66 -27.37
N LEU A 290 37.03 -0.33 -27.35
CA LEU A 290 37.53 0.58 -28.37
C LEU A 290 38.96 1.07 -28.11
N VAL A 291 39.31 1.33 -26.84
CA VAL A 291 40.64 1.86 -26.45
C VAL A 291 41.83 0.99 -26.95
N PRO A 292 41.79 -0.35 -26.93
CA PRO A 292 42.92 -1.18 -27.38
C PRO A 292 43.22 -1.07 -28.88
N ARG A 293 42.28 -0.55 -29.69
CA ARG A 293 42.46 -0.43 -31.15
C ARG A 293 43.10 0.89 -31.58
N MET A 294 43.16 1.88 -30.69
CA MET A 294 43.68 3.22 -31.00
C MET A 294 45.10 3.49 -30.53
N VAL A 295 45.77 2.50 -29.91
CA VAL A 295 47.22 2.58 -29.66
C VAL A 295 47.90 1.92 -30.86
N PRO A 296 48.29 2.66 -31.91
CA PRO A 296 49.15 2.10 -32.93
C PRO A 296 50.39 1.57 -32.23
N ARG A 297 50.77 0.33 -32.53
CA ARG A 297 52.10 -0.18 -32.19
C ARG A 297 53.08 0.71 -32.95
N LEU A 298 53.57 1.76 -32.31
CA LEU A 298 54.77 2.45 -32.73
C LEU A 298 55.90 1.43 -32.54
N ALA A 299 56.18 0.73 -33.62
CA ALA A 299 57.39 -0.06 -33.82
C ALA A 299 58.53 0.88 -34.23
#